data_AF-A0A7K1V2W2-F1
#
_entry.id   AF-A0A7K1V2W2-F1
#
_cell.length_a   1.000
_cell.length_b   1.000
_cell.length_c   1.000
_cell.angle_alpha   90.00
_cell.angle_beta   90.00
_cell.angle_gamma   90.00
#
_symmetry.space_group_name_H-M   'P 1'
#
loop_
_entity.id
_entity.type
_entity.pdbx_description
1 polymer ?
#
loop_
_entity_poly.entity_id
_entity_poly.type
_entity_poly.pdbx_seq_one_letter_code
_entity_poly.pdbx_strand_id
1 'polypeptide(L)'
;MDAALWNGFGQSEGVPAMAMSVTEAILLGALSTSEPGMSRTVRQLSDELGLASGTVRRVLHRLALAGLVVSTVHNPARWTATDRGRRVANEPVYRPFLRP
;
A
#
# COMPACT_ATOMS: atom_id res chain seq x y z
N MET A 1 -25.83 -19.40 -31.10
CA MET A 1 -24.89 -18.27 -31.13
C MET A 1 -24.36 -18.11 -29.72
N ASP A 2 -23.07 -18.34 -29.63
CA ASP A 2 -22.26 -18.56 -28.44
C ASP A 2 -21.81 -17.25 -27.77
N ALA A 3 -21.85 -17.23 -26.43
CA ALA A 3 -20.90 -16.58 -25.52
C ALA A 3 -21.45 -16.75 -24.09
N ALA A 4 -21.27 -17.92 -23.48
CA ALA A 4 -20.15 -18.21 -22.58
C ALA A 4 -20.16 -17.30 -21.33
N LEU A 5 -20.78 -17.78 -20.24
CA LEU A 5 -20.07 -18.35 -19.07
C LEU A 5 -19.25 -17.29 -18.31
N TRP A 6 -19.80 -16.78 -17.21
CA TRP A 6 -19.10 -16.68 -15.91
C TRP A 6 -20.14 -16.70 -14.78
N ASN A 7 -20.33 -17.91 -14.23
CA ASN A 7 -21.02 -18.19 -12.99
C ASN A 7 -20.09 -17.92 -11.80
N GLY A 8 -20.68 -17.52 -10.66
CA GLY A 8 -20.22 -17.94 -9.34
C GLY A 8 -19.03 -17.18 -8.73
N PHE A 9 -19.34 -16.22 -7.86
CA PHE A 9 -18.55 -16.02 -6.63
C PHE A 9 -19.51 -15.96 -5.45
N GLY A 10 -20.05 -17.13 -5.10
CA GLY A 10 -20.42 -17.41 -3.72
C GLY A 10 -19.14 -17.71 -2.94
N GLN A 11 -18.87 -16.91 -1.93
CA GLN A 11 -18.46 -17.36 -0.59
C GLN A 11 -18.17 -16.16 0.32
N SER A 12 -18.88 -16.13 1.45
CA SER A 12 -18.38 -15.56 2.69
C SER A 12 -17.12 -16.32 3.10
N GLU A 13 -15.99 -16.01 2.48
CA GLU A 13 -14.69 -16.25 3.07
C GLU A 13 -14.43 -15.00 3.88
N GLY A 14 -14.44 -15.11 5.21
CA GLY A 14 -14.07 -14.00 6.09
C GLY A 14 -12.80 -13.40 5.53
N VAL A 15 -12.84 -12.13 5.14
CA VAL A 15 -11.68 -11.38 4.64
C VAL A 15 -10.53 -11.74 5.58
N PRO A 16 -9.55 -12.57 5.14
CA PRO A 16 -8.42 -12.80 6.00
C PRO A 16 -7.83 -11.43 6.21
N ALA A 17 -7.62 -11.07 7.48
CA ALA A 17 -6.81 -9.93 7.87
C ALA A 17 -5.65 -9.83 6.86
N MET A 18 -5.67 -8.74 6.09
CA MET A 18 -4.93 -8.51 4.85
C MET A 18 -3.64 -9.34 4.74
N ALA A 19 -3.55 -10.26 3.77
CA ALA A 19 -2.28 -10.92 3.42
C ALA A 19 -1.36 -9.91 2.72
N MET A 20 -0.89 -8.92 3.46
CA MET A 20 0.03 -7.90 3.00
C MET A 20 1.40 -8.53 2.73
N SER A 21 1.91 -8.35 1.52
CA SER A 21 3.27 -8.77 1.18
C SER A 21 4.31 -7.97 1.98
N VAL A 22 5.49 -8.53 2.14
CA VAL A 22 6.63 -7.86 2.79
C VAL A 22 6.90 -6.49 2.17
N THR A 23 6.86 -6.39 0.83
CA THR A 23 7.07 -5.12 0.11
C THR A 23 5.98 -4.10 0.41
N GLU A 24 4.72 -4.52 0.52
CA GLU A 24 3.62 -3.63 0.91
C GLU A 24 3.80 -3.12 2.34
N ALA A 25 4.20 -3.98 3.28
CA ALA A 25 4.43 -3.63 4.67
C ALA A 25 5.60 -2.64 4.84
N ILE A 26 6.72 -2.88 4.14
CA ILE A 26 7.87 -1.97 4.14
C ILE A 26 7.48 -0.60 3.60
N LEU A 27 6.74 -0.56 2.49
CA LEU A 27 6.37 0.69 1.84
C LEU A 27 5.35 1.48 2.66
N LEU A 28 4.38 0.79 3.25
CA LEU A 28 3.43 1.37 4.20
C LEU A 28 4.16 1.89 5.45
N GLY A 29 5.16 1.16 5.92
CA GLY A 29 6.02 1.54 7.03
C GLY A 29 6.78 2.84 6.78
N ALA A 30 7.48 2.93 5.64
CA ALA A 30 8.22 4.13 5.25
C ALA A 30 7.33 5.39 5.13
N LEU A 31 6.09 5.22 4.67
CA LEU A 31 5.10 6.30 4.62
C LEU A 31 4.53 6.65 6.01
N SER A 32 4.54 5.71 6.95
CA SER A 32 3.97 5.87 8.29
C SER A 32 4.97 6.40 9.31
N THR A 33 6.27 6.17 9.13
CA THR A 33 7.35 6.74 9.94
C THR A 33 7.68 8.18 9.56
N SER A 34 7.30 8.60 8.34
CA SER A 34 7.43 9.99 7.93
C SER A 34 6.51 10.88 8.76
N GLU A 35 7.00 12.07 9.12
CA GLU A 35 6.25 13.06 9.92
C GLU A 35 4.82 13.25 9.37
N PRO A 36 3.81 13.45 10.23
CA PRO A 36 2.45 13.71 9.78
C PRO A 36 2.43 14.90 8.81
N GLY A 37 2.04 14.64 7.56
CA GLY A 37 2.05 15.63 6.48
C GLY A 37 3.20 15.51 5.48
N MET A 38 4.25 14.73 5.77
CA MET A 38 5.26 14.41 4.76
C MET A 38 4.70 13.44 3.73
N SER A 39 4.61 13.93 2.49
CA SER A 39 4.19 13.16 1.34
C SER A 39 5.39 12.85 0.45
N ARG A 40 5.56 11.57 0.09
CA ARG A 40 6.70 11.09 -0.69
C ARG A 40 6.30 10.75 -2.12
N THR A 41 7.19 11.05 -3.06
CA THR A 41 7.01 10.68 -4.46
C THR A 41 7.43 9.23 -4.69
N VAL A 42 6.93 8.62 -5.78
CA VAL A 42 7.38 7.28 -6.23
C VAL A 42 8.90 7.24 -6.36
N ARG A 43 9.53 8.31 -6.84
CA ARG A 43 11.00 8.39 -7.01
C ARG A 43 11.73 8.33 -5.66
N GLN A 44 11.27 9.10 -4.67
CA GLN A 44 11.86 9.09 -3.32
C GLN A 44 11.72 7.71 -2.66
N LEU A 45 10.56 7.08 -2.77
CA LEU A 45 10.32 5.74 -2.22
C LEU A 45 11.14 4.67 -2.94
N SER A 46 11.31 4.81 -4.26
CA SER A 46 12.13 3.93 -5.10
C SER A 46 13.60 4.00 -4.71
N ASP A 47 14.11 5.21 -4.49
CA ASP A 47 15.50 5.47 -4.10
C ASP A 47 15.79 5.00 -2.67
N GLU A 48 14.92 5.34 -1.72
CA GLU A 48 15.05 4.96 -0.31
C GLU A 48 14.97 3.45 -0.07
N LEU A 49 14.07 2.77 -0.79
CA LEU A 49 13.83 1.33 -0.60
C LEU A 49 14.65 0.48 -1.59
N GLY A 50 15.39 1.08 -2.52
CA GLY A 50 16.09 0.37 -3.58
C GLY A 50 15.17 -0.44 -4.51
N LEU A 51 13.88 -0.08 -4.58
CA LEU A 51 12.86 -0.80 -5.35
C LEU A 51 12.70 -0.18 -6.74
N ALA A 52 12.36 -1.01 -7.74
CA ALA A 52 11.99 -0.50 -9.05
C ALA A 52 10.73 0.39 -8.97
N SER A 53 10.73 1.53 -9.65
CA SER A 53 9.60 2.47 -9.63
C SER A 53 8.27 1.85 -10.08
N GLY A 54 8.29 0.88 -11.00
CA GLY A 54 7.11 0.13 -11.42
C GLY A 54 6.55 -0.80 -10.33
N THR A 55 7.41 -1.32 -9.44
CA THR A 55 6.99 -2.10 -8.27
C THR A 55 6.38 -1.18 -7.22
N VAL A 56 7.03 -0.06 -6.91
CA VAL A 56 6.52 0.98 -6.00
C VAL A 56 5.14 1.46 -6.44
N ARG A 57 4.94 1.74 -7.73
CA ARG A 57 3.65 2.21 -8.26
C ARG A 57 2.54 1.17 -8.12
N ARG A 58 2.83 -0.12 -8.39
CA ARG A 58 1.87 -1.22 -8.23
C ARG A 58 1.47 -1.40 -6.76
N VAL A 59 2.44 -1.37 -5.85
CA VAL A 59 2.22 -1.50 -4.40
C VAL A 59 1.40 -0.32 -3.87
N LEU A 60 1.77 0.91 -4.21
CA LEU A 60 1.03 2.12 -3.83
C LEU A 60 -0.42 2.09 -4.30
N HIS A 61 -0.66 1.61 -5.53
CA HIS A 61 -2.01 1.47 -6.05
C HIS A 61 -2.83 0.46 -5.23
N ARG A 62 -2.25 -0.70 -4.88
CA ARG A 62 -2.93 -1.69 -4.00
C ARG A 62 -3.22 -1.12 -2.62
N LEU A 63 -2.25 -0.45 -2.01
CA LEU A 63 -2.43 0.19 -0.69
C LEU A 63 -3.49 1.29 -0.73
N ALA A 64 -3.63 2.02 -1.84
CA ALA A 64 -4.68 3.02 -2.02
C ALA A 64 -6.06 2.39 -2.21
N LEU A 65 -6.17 1.31 -2.98
CA LEU A 65 -7.42 0.53 -3.06
C LEU A 65 -7.84 -0.01 -1.69
N ALA A 66 -6.89 -0.34 -0.82
CA ALA A 66 -7.13 -0.74 0.56
C ALA A 66 -7.41 0.43 1.53
N GLY A 67 -7.32 1.68 1.07
CA GLY A 67 -7.52 2.88 1.89
C GLY A 67 -6.42 3.16 2.91
N LEU A 68 -5.23 2.56 2.73
CA LEU A 68 -4.08 2.71 3.65
C LEU A 68 -3.17 3.88 3.27
N VAL A 69 -3.15 4.25 1.99
CA VAL A 69 -2.41 5.42 1.50
C VAL A 69 -3.31 6.25 0.59
N VAL A 70 -2.99 7.53 0.46
CA VAL A 70 -3.65 8.45 -0.47
C VAL A 70 -2.61 9.18 -1.30
N SER A 71 -2.92 9.43 -2.56
CA SER A 71 -2.12 10.25 -3.45
C SER A 71 -2.72 11.66 -3.56
N THR A 72 -1.85 12.64 -3.70
CA THR A 72 -2.21 14.00 -4.13
C THR A 72 -2.36 14.03 -5.64
N VAL A 73 -3.28 14.88 -6.13
CA VAL A 73 -3.58 15.04 -7.57
C VAL A 73 -2.46 15.81 -8.32
N HIS A 74 -1.39 16.20 -7.63
CA HIS A 74 -0.32 17.01 -8.21
C HIS A 74 0.65 16.16 -9.04
N ASN A 75 1.31 16.74 -10.04
CA ASN A 75 2.39 16.09 -10.78
C ASN A 75 3.75 16.68 -10.33
N PRO A 76 4.65 15.90 -9.71
CA PRO A 76 4.57 14.46 -9.45
C PRO A 76 3.63 14.09 -8.29
N ALA A 77 2.92 12.96 -8.44
CA ALA A 77 1.99 12.46 -7.43
C ALA A 77 2.74 12.15 -6.12
N ARG A 78 2.30 12.79 -5.05
CA ARG A 78 2.85 12.57 -3.70
C ARG A 78 1.92 11.68 -2.91
N TRP A 79 2.49 10.70 -2.22
CA TRP A 79 1.79 9.66 -1.48
C TRP A 79 1.99 9.87 0.02
N THR A 80 0.94 9.65 0.80
CA THR A 80 0.99 9.71 2.25
C THR A 80 0.15 8.60 2.88
N ALA A 81 0.54 8.12 4.05
CA ALA A 81 -0.23 7.14 4.81
C ALA A 81 -1.44 7.81 5.45
N THR A 82 -2.60 7.16 5.35
CA THR A 82 -3.82 7.56 6.08
C THR A 82 -3.70 7.17 7.55
N ASP A 83 -4.58 7.69 8.42
CA ASP A 83 -4.65 7.26 9.83
C ASP A 83 -4.88 5.75 9.98
N ARG A 84 -5.61 5.16 9.02
CA ARG A 84 -5.79 3.70 8.94
C ARG A 84 -4.49 3.02 8.55
N GLY A 85 -3.80 3.51 7.52
CA GLY A 85 -2.50 3.01 7.10
C GLY A 85 -1.47 3.03 8.22
N ARG A 86 -1.41 4.13 8.98
CA ARG A 86 -0.50 4.25 10.14
C ARG A 86 -0.84 3.25 11.24
N ARG A 87 -2.13 3.04 11.54
CA ARG A 87 -2.55 2.02 12.51
C ARG A 87 -2.14 0.62 12.08
N VAL A 88 -2.37 0.27 10.82
CA VAL A 88 -1.95 -1.01 10.26
C VAL A 88 -0.43 -1.14 10.31
N ALA A 89 0.32 -0.12 9.90
CA ALA A 89 1.78 -0.15 9.95
C ALA A 89 2.33 -0.40 11.37
N ASN A 90 1.65 0.12 12.39
CA ASN A 90 2.00 -0.05 13.81
C ASN A 90 1.52 -1.38 14.42
N GLU A 91 0.78 -2.21 13.69
CA GLU A 91 0.41 -3.53 14.19
C GLU A 91 1.67 -4.37 14.46
N PRO A 92 1.68 -5.20 15.52
CA PRO A 92 2.86 -5.95 15.94
C PRO A 92 3.39 -6.89 14.85
N VAL A 93 2.53 -7.34 13.94
CA VAL A 93 2.90 -8.16 12.78
C VAL A 93 3.74 -7.40 11.74
N TYR A 94 3.54 -6.08 11.61
CA TYR A 94 4.24 -5.23 10.63
C TYR A 94 5.36 -4.39 11.24
N ARG A 95 5.40 -4.28 12.57
CA ARG A 95 6.43 -3.58 13.33
C ARG A 95 7.88 -3.94 12.96
N PRO A 96 8.23 -5.21 12.63
CA PRO A 96 9.59 -5.55 12.18
C PRO A 96 9.99 -4.89 10.84
N PHE A 97 9.02 -4.45 10.04
CA PHE A 97 9.24 -3.80 8.75
C PHE A 97 9.27 -2.27 8.84
N LEU A 98 8.92 -1.70 9.99
CA LEU A 98 9.14 -0.30 10.29
C LEU A 98 10.63 -0.11 10.58
N ARG A 99 11.41 0.32 9.57
CA ARG A 99 12.80 0.71 9.83
C ARG A 99 12.83 1.95 10.74
N PRO A 100 13.77 2.02 11.70
CA PRO A 100 14.07 3.24 12.45
C PRO A 100 14.67 4.33 11.56
#